data_AF-A0A951KB23-F1
#
_entry.id   AF-A0A951KB23-F1
#
_cell.length_a   1.000
_cell.length_b   1.000
_cell.length_c   1.000
_cell.angle_alpha   90.00
_cell.angle_beta   90.00
_cell.angle_gamma   90.00
#
_symmetry.space_group_name_H-M   'P 1'
#
loop_
_entity.id
_entity.type
_entity.pdbx_description
1 polymer ?
#
loop_
_entity_poly.entity_id
_entity_poly.type
_entity_poly.pdbx_seq_one_letter_code
_entity_poly.pdbx_strand_id
1 'polypeptide(L)'
;MGDGGPTGDNPFEGLPFLGDLARMLQSQGPLSWDAARQFAQQVATGGASEANPDPGERIQLEQLSRVADLRVADVTGLPTSTTGAVVTVVPVTRTEWARRTLDAYRPFLERLSSSLSAASAAPGNENDDLSGDPTSQLLGGIFSMIGPMMLGMQSGAMVGHLARR
;
A
#
# COMPACT_ATOMS: atom_id res chain seq x y z
N MET A 1 35.21 -32.12 -12.88
CA MET A 1 34.84 -31.11 -11.88
C MET A 1 33.88 -30.14 -12.54
N GLY A 2 32.62 -30.13 -12.11
CA GLY A 2 31.67 -29.06 -12.44
C GLY A 2 31.76 -27.95 -11.39
N ASP A 3 31.36 -26.74 -11.76
CA ASP A 3 30.35 -25.93 -11.06
C ASP A 3 30.13 -24.63 -11.85
N GLY A 4 28.88 -24.19 -11.94
CA GLY A 4 28.48 -23.03 -12.74
C GLY A 4 26.97 -22.96 -12.82
N GLY A 5 26.33 -22.71 -11.67
CA GLY A 5 24.88 -22.66 -11.50
C GLY A 5 24.15 -21.62 -12.36
N PRO A 6 22.81 -21.73 -12.45
CA PRO A 6 21.98 -20.96 -13.36
C PRO A 6 21.77 -19.54 -12.83
N THR A 7 22.55 -18.58 -13.31
CA THR A 7 22.31 -17.15 -13.06
C THR A 7 21.36 -16.62 -14.12
N GLY A 8 20.11 -16.43 -13.71
CA GLY A 8 19.07 -15.55 -14.28
C GLY A 8 19.35 -14.90 -15.62
N ASP A 9 19.18 -15.67 -16.70
CA ASP A 9 18.93 -15.09 -18.03
C ASP A 9 17.60 -14.33 -17.93
N ASN A 10 17.67 -13.00 -18.08
CA ASN A 10 16.47 -12.22 -18.25
C ASN A 10 15.91 -12.54 -19.64
N PRO A 11 14.73 -13.15 -19.77
CA PRO A 11 14.17 -13.59 -21.06
C PRO A 11 13.80 -12.43 -22.00
N PHE A 12 14.13 -11.19 -21.61
CA PHE A 12 13.84 -9.95 -22.30
C PHE A 12 15.12 -9.22 -22.78
N GLU A 13 16.31 -9.80 -22.59
CA GLU A 13 17.60 -9.18 -22.94
C GLU A 13 17.79 -8.97 -24.46
N GLY A 14 16.97 -9.62 -25.31
CA GLY A 14 16.97 -9.45 -26.76
C GLY A 14 16.18 -8.24 -27.30
N LEU A 15 15.47 -7.48 -26.46
CA LEU A 15 14.66 -6.33 -26.88
C LEU A 15 15.00 -5.10 -26.00
N PRO A 16 15.88 -4.18 -26.46
CA PRO A 16 16.40 -3.09 -25.63
C PRO A 16 15.30 -2.19 -25.04
N PHE A 17 14.19 -2.02 -25.77
CA PHE A 17 13.02 -1.26 -25.30
C PHE A 17 12.30 -1.93 -24.12
N LEU A 18 12.20 -3.27 -24.09
CA LEU A 18 11.58 -3.99 -22.98
C LEU A 18 12.49 -4.03 -21.75
N GLY A 19 13.81 -4.10 -21.94
CA GLY A 19 14.78 -4.07 -20.84
C GLY A 19 14.75 -2.74 -20.08
N ASP A 20 14.71 -1.61 -20.80
CA ASP A 20 14.60 -0.29 -20.17
C ASP A 20 13.23 -0.06 -19.52
N LEU A 21 12.16 -0.59 -20.11
CA LEU A 21 10.82 -0.55 -19.53
C LEU A 21 10.72 -1.42 -18.27
N ALA A 22 11.31 -2.62 -18.27
CA ALA A 22 11.40 -3.48 -17.10
C ALA A 22 12.24 -2.83 -15.98
N ARG A 23 13.32 -2.13 -16.31
CA ARG A 23 14.15 -1.40 -15.33
C ARG A 23 13.44 -0.16 -14.76
N MET A 24 12.72 0.58 -15.60
CA MET A 24 11.88 1.70 -15.17
C MET A 24 10.69 1.24 -14.31
N LEU A 25 10.18 0.06 -14.60
CA LEU A 25 9.09 -0.56 -13.84
C LEU A 25 9.57 -1.21 -12.55
N GLN A 26 10.80 -1.74 -12.51
CA GLN A 26 11.41 -2.20 -11.26
C GLN A 26 11.77 -1.05 -10.32
N SER A 27 12.04 0.15 -10.85
CA SER A 27 12.30 1.35 -10.03
C SER A 27 11.03 1.95 -9.43
N GLN A 28 9.87 1.70 -10.05
CA GLN A 28 8.55 1.89 -9.45
C GLN A 28 8.13 0.57 -8.79
N GLY A 29 8.55 0.33 -7.54
CA GLY A 29 8.37 -0.97 -6.87
C GLY A 29 6.98 -1.63 -7.07
N PRO A 30 6.85 -2.96 -6.84
CA PRO A 30 5.74 -3.83 -7.29
C PRO A 30 4.31 -3.39 -6.94
N LEU A 31 4.16 -2.35 -6.14
CA LEU A 31 2.93 -1.63 -5.87
C LEU A 31 3.14 -0.17 -6.26
N SER A 32 2.37 0.34 -7.21
CA SER A 32 2.34 1.75 -7.61
C SER A 32 1.73 2.62 -6.48
N TRP A 33 2.42 2.68 -5.34
CA TRP A 33 1.97 3.32 -4.11
C TRP A 33 1.73 4.81 -4.29
N ASP A 34 2.55 5.47 -5.10
CA ASP A 34 2.38 6.88 -5.38
C ASP A 34 1.10 7.14 -6.19
N ALA A 35 0.77 6.26 -7.14
CA ALA A 35 -0.51 6.30 -7.84
C ALA A 35 -1.69 6.02 -6.88
N ALA A 36 -1.56 5.04 -5.98
CA ALA A 36 -2.57 4.76 -4.96
C ALA A 36 -2.80 5.95 -4.01
N ARG A 37 -1.73 6.64 -3.59
CA ARG A 37 -1.80 7.86 -2.75
C ARG A 37 -2.45 9.02 -3.49
N GLN A 38 -2.03 9.29 -4.72
CA GLN A 38 -2.61 10.34 -5.55
C GLN A 38 -4.10 10.08 -5.80
N PHE A 39 -4.46 8.83 -6.08
CA PHE A 39 -5.86 8.44 -6.25
C PHE A 39 -6.67 8.58 -4.96
N ALA A 40 -6.11 8.13 -3.82
CA ALA A 40 -6.74 8.27 -2.52
C ALA A 40 -6.99 9.74 -2.16
N GLN A 41 -6.00 10.62 -2.42
CA GLN A 41 -6.14 12.07 -2.24
C GLN A 41 -7.26 12.63 -3.11
N GLN A 42 -7.28 12.28 -4.40
CA GLN A 42 -8.33 12.73 -5.32
C GLN A 42 -9.73 12.30 -4.86
N VAL A 43 -9.88 11.06 -4.40
CA VAL A 43 -11.16 10.54 -3.87
C VAL A 43 -11.52 11.20 -2.54
N ALA A 44 -10.54 11.47 -1.67
CA ALA A 44 -10.74 12.05 -0.35
C ALA A 44 -11.20 13.51 -0.43
N THR A 45 -10.66 14.30 -1.36
CA THR A 45 -10.94 15.75 -1.46
C THR A 45 -11.88 16.11 -2.60
N GLY A 46 -12.12 15.19 -3.55
CA GLY A 46 -12.82 15.51 -4.80
C GLY A 46 -12.04 16.50 -5.68
N GLY A 47 -10.72 16.58 -5.52
CA GLY A 47 -9.86 17.54 -6.22
C GLY A 47 -9.85 18.94 -5.61
N ALA A 48 -10.54 19.17 -4.49
CA ALA A 48 -10.51 20.44 -3.77
C ALA A 48 -9.24 20.57 -2.92
N SER A 49 -8.77 21.81 -2.76
CA SER A 49 -7.72 22.13 -1.79
C SER A 49 -8.31 22.12 -0.38
N GLU A 50 -7.57 21.55 0.58
CA GLU A 50 -7.95 21.54 1.98
C GLU A 50 -7.16 22.59 2.76
N ALA A 51 -7.85 23.40 3.56
CA ALA A 51 -7.20 24.27 4.52
C ALA A 51 -6.56 23.44 5.63
N ASN A 52 -5.42 23.92 6.13
CA ASN A 52 -4.79 23.34 7.31
C ASN A 52 -5.68 23.56 8.54
N PRO A 53 -5.81 22.58 9.46
CA PRO A 53 -6.62 22.74 10.67
C PRO A 53 -6.19 23.96 11.50
N ASP A 54 -7.19 24.70 11.97
CA ASP A 54 -7.00 25.96 12.70
C ASP A 54 -6.19 25.73 13.99
N PRO A 55 -5.20 26.58 14.32
CA PRO A 55 -4.41 26.44 15.54
C PRO A 55 -5.24 26.39 16.82
N GLY A 56 -6.33 27.16 16.91
CA GLY A 56 -7.24 27.16 18.05
C GLY A 56 -7.97 25.83 18.21
N GLU A 57 -8.42 25.22 17.13
CA GLU A 57 -9.01 23.86 17.15
C GLU A 57 -8.01 22.82 17.67
N ARG A 58 -6.72 22.94 17.28
CA ARG A 58 -5.68 22.01 17.78
C ARG A 58 -5.53 22.11 19.29
N ILE A 59 -5.46 23.34 19.81
CA ILE A 59 -5.31 23.59 21.25
C ILE A 59 -6.53 23.05 22.01
N GLN A 60 -7.74 23.27 21.49
CA GLN A 60 -8.96 22.74 22.11
C GLN A 60 -8.98 21.21 22.14
N LEU A 61 -8.61 20.55 21.04
CA LEU A 61 -8.53 19.09 20.98
C LEU A 61 -7.47 18.51 21.93
N GLU A 62 -6.31 19.17 22.07
CA GLU A 62 -5.28 18.77 23.02
C GLU A 62 -5.73 18.91 24.48
N GLN A 63 -6.46 19.98 24.80
CA GLN A 63 -7.05 20.15 26.12
C GLN A 63 -8.11 19.09 26.42
N LEU A 64 -8.99 18.80 25.45
CA LEU A 64 -10.01 17.76 25.58
C LEU A 64 -9.39 16.37 25.68
N SER A 65 -8.32 16.08 24.93
CA SER A 65 -7.64 14.78 25.01
C SER A 65 -7.04 14.54 26.39
N ARG A 66 -6.48 15.58 27.04
CA ARG A 66 -5.99 15.50 28.42
C ARG A 66 -7.12 15.14 29.41
N VAL A 67 -8.29 15.74 29.26
CA VAL A 67 -9.44 15.45 30.13
C VAL A 67 -9.97 14.04 29.88
N ALA A 68 -10.08 13.63 28.62
CA ALA A 68 -10.50 12.28 28.24
C ALA A 68 -9.53 11.23 28.79
N ASP A 69 -8.22 11.48 28.71
CA ASP A 69 -7.15 10.62 29.22
C ASP A 69 -7.32 10.35 30.72
N LEU A 70 -7.47 11.41 31.52
CA LEU A 70 -7.71 11.31 32.96
C LEU A 70 -9.01 10.55 33.26
N ARG A 71 -10.08 10.80 32.49
CA ARG A 71 -11.37 10.16 32.73
C ARG A 71 -11.34 8.67 32.38
N VAL A 72 -10.69 8.29 31.30
CA VAL A 72 -10.52 6.88 30.93
C VAL A 72 -9.68 6.16 31.97
N ALA A 73 -8.58 6.75 32.42
CA ALA A 73 -7.74 6.18 33.47
C ALA A 73 -8.51 5.99 34.79
N ASP A 74 -9.29 6.98 35.21
CA ASP A 74 -10.10 6.94 36.43
C ASP A 74 -11.19 5.84 36.37
N VAL A 75 -11.91 5.73 35.25
CA VAL A 75 -12.99 4.74 35.09
C VAL A 75 -12.45 3.32 34.94
N THR A 76 -11.33 3.15 34.23
CA THR A 76 -10.79 1.82 33.93
C THR A 76 -9.82 1.32 35.00
N GLY A 77 -9.21 2.22 35.77
CA GLY A 77 -8.09 1.91 36.66
C GLY A 77 -6.82 1.47 35.90
N LEU A 78 -6.77 1.64 34.58
CA LEU A 78 -5.66 1.23 33.72
C LEU A 78 -4.90 2.45 33.17
N PRO A 79 -3.59 2.32 32.93
CA PRO A 79 -2.87 3.34 32.19
C PRO A 79 -3.40 3.41 30.75
N THR A 80 -3.57 4.63 30.25
CA THR A 80 -4.03 4.92 28.88
C THR A 80 -2.92 4.86 27.83
N SER A 81 -1.68 4.67 28.27
CA SER A 81 -0.49 4.58 27.42
C SER A 81 0.44 3.48 27.93
N THR A 82 0.96 2.68 27.01
CA THR A 82 1.93 1.61 27.31
C THR A 82 3.32 2.13 27.63
N THR A 83 3.64 3.36 27.20
CA THR A 83 4.96 4.00 27.41
C THR A 83 4.96 5.00 28.55
N GLY A 84 3.80 5.27 29.17
CA GLY A 84 3.61 6.34 30.14
C GLY A 84 3.61 7.75 29.53
N ALA A 85 3.75 7.87 28.20
CA ALA A 85 3.61 9.15 27.51
C ALA A 85 2.14 9.59 27.45
N VAL A 86 1.92 10.90 27.48
CA VAL A 86 0.58 11.50 27.35
C VAL A 86 -0.01 11.15 25.98
N VAL A 87 -1.30 10.78 25.95
CA VAL A 87 -2.02 10.53 24.70
C VAL A 87 -2.15 11.84 23.92
N THR A 88 -1.64 11.84 22.68
CA THR A 88 -1.68 13.00 21.79
C THR A 88 -2.74 12.81 20.70
N VAL A 89 -3.55 13.85 20.48
CA VAL A 89 -4.53 13.90 19.40
C VAL A 89 -4.07 14.95 18.40
N VAL A 90 -3.91 14.55 17.14
CA VAL A 90 -3.47 15.44 16.05
C VAL A 90 -4.62 15.62 15.07
N PRO A 91 -5.21 16.82 14.95
CA PRO A 91 -6.17 17.08 13.89
C PRO A 91 -5.47 17.04 12.54
N VAL A 92 -6.11 16.36 11.59
CA VAL A 92 -5.59 16.13 10.23
C VAL A 92 -6.67 16.41 9.20
N THR A 93 -6.25 16.81 8.01
CA THR A 93 -7.14 16.89 6.84
C THR A 93 -7.45 15.50 6.30
N ARG A 94 -8.43 15.39 5.38
CA ARG A 94 -8.77 14.10 4.76
C ARG A 94 -7.59 13.54 3.97
N THR A 95 -6.84 14.41 3.30
CA THR A 95 -5.61 14.06 2.58
C THR A 95 -4.56 13.47 3.51
N GLU A 96 -4.28 14.14 4.62
CA GLU A 96 -3.26 13.70 5.56
C GLU A 96 -3.68 12.40 6.27
N TRP A 97 -4.97 12.25 6.60
CA TRP A 97 -5.51 11.00 7.12
C TRP A 97 -5.35 9.85 6.12
N ALA A 98 -5.69 10.06 4.85
CA ALA A 98 -5.56 9.05 3.80
C ALA A 98 -4.10 8.63 3.61
N ARG A 99 -3.18 9.60 3.57
CA ARG A 99 -1.74 9.37 3.44
C ARG A 99 -1.19 8.55 4.61
N ARG A 100 -1.42 8.99 5.86
CA ARG A 100 -0.96 8.27 7.06
C ARG A 100 -1.54 6.86 7.15
N THR A 101 -2.80 6.71 6.77
CA THR A 101 -3.44 5.39 6.74
C THR A 101 -2.75 4.47 5.73
N LEU A 102 -2.53 4.92 4.49
CA LEU A 102 -1.82 4.10 3.51
C LEU A 102 -0.40 3.74 3.97
N ASP A 103 0.32 4.70 4.55
CA ASP A 103 1.67 4.46 5.07
C ASP A 103 1.68 3.44 6.23
N ALA A 104 0.70 3.52 7.15
CA ALA A 104 0.58 2.59 8.28
C ALA A 104 0.19 1.18 7.84
N TYR A 105 -0.66 1.05 6.82
CA TYR A 105 -1.15 -0.25 6.33
C TYR A 105 -0.26 -0.88 5.25
N ARG A 106 0.72 -0.14 4.72
CA ARG A 106 1.64 -0.60 3.68
C ARG A 106 2.26 -1.98 3.95
N PRO A 107 2.81 -2.29 5.15
CA PRO A 107 3.41 -3.60 5.40
C PRO A 107 2.40 -4.75 5.28
N PHE A 108 1.13 -4.52 5.62
CA PHE A 108 0.09 -5.55 5.51
C PHE A 108 -0.35 -5.76 4.07
N LEU A 109 -0.49 -4.68 3.31
CA LEU A 109 -0.85 -4.71 1.90
C LEU A 109 0.26 -5.33 1.04
N GLU A 110 1.53 -5.08 1.37
CA GLU A 110 2.68 -5.75 0.74
C GLU A 110 2.68 -7.26 1.00
N ARG A 111 2.42 -7.69 2.24
CA ARG A 111 2.29 -9.11 2.57
C ARG A 111 1.14 -9.78 1.83
N LEU A 112 -0.01 -9.11 1.74
CA LEU A 112 -1.17 -9.59 1.01
C LEU A 112 -0.90 -9.69 -0.50
N SER A 113 -0.24 -8.68 -1.08
CA SER A 113 0.17 -8.72 -2.48
C SER A 113 1.11 -9.89 -2.75
N SER A 114 2.10 -10.09 -1.88
CA SER A 114 3.07 -11.17 -2.02
C SER A 114 2.40 -12.55 -1.91
N SER A 115 1.46 -12.73 -0.98
CA SER A 115 0.74 -14.00 -0.85
C SER A 115 -0.18 -14.27 -2.05
N LEU A 116 -0.82 -13.24 -2.61
CA LEU A 116 -1.65 -13.36 -3.80
C LEU A 116 -0.85 -13.71 -5.05
N SER A 117 0.31 -13.07 -5.26
CA SER A 117 1.23 -13.41 -6.35
C SER A 117 1.76 -14.84 -6.20
N ALA A 118 2.09 -15.28 -4.98
CA ALA A 118 2.53 -16.64 -4.73
C ALA A 118 1.43 -17.68 -4.99
N ALA A 119 0.17 -17.38 -4.64
CA ALA A 119 -0.98 -18.23 -4.95
C ALA A 119 -1.26 -18.31 -6.46
N SER A 120 -1.03 -17.21 -7.19
CA SER A 120 -1.19 -17.15 -8.65
C SER A 120 -0.06 -17.88 -9.40
N ALA A 121 1.10 -18.03 -8.76
CA ALA A 121 2.25 -18.78 -9.28
C ALA A 121 2.25 -20.26 -8.85
N ALA A 122 1.34 -20.67 -7.96
CA ALA A 122 1.23 -22.06 -7.56
C ALA A 122 0.68 -22.89 -8.73
N PRO A 123 1.40 -23.91 -9.22
CA PRO A 123 0.93 -24.74 -10.31
C PRO A 123 -0.21 -25.63 -9.80
N GLY A 124 -1.45 -25.19 -10.05
CA GLY A 124 -2.68 -25.89 -9.68
C GLY A 124 -3.47 -26.35 -10.89
N ASN A 125 -3.07 -27.50 -11.45
CA ASN A 125 -3.87 -28.49 -12.18
C ASN A 125 -5.10 -28.01 -12.97
N GLU A 126 -4.89 -27.57 -14.22
CA GLU A 126 -5.79 -27.90 -15.34
C GLU A 126 -4.90 -28.12 -16.59
N ASN A 127 -4.82 -29.37 -17.06
CA ASN A 127 -4.77 -29.82 -18.47
C ASN A 127 -4.45 -28.74 -19.53
N ASP A 128 -3.62 -28.88 -20.55
CA ASP A 128 -2.88 -29.97 -21.18
C ASP A 128 -2.13 -29.24 -22.33
N ASP A 129 -0.95 -29.70 -22.75
CA ASP A 129 -0.30 -29.40 -24.05
C ASP A 129 0.17 -27.97 -24.46
N LEU A 130 0.03 -26.90 -23.66
CA LEU A 130 0.51 -25.54 -24.05
C LEU A 130 1.85 -25.10 -23.41
N SER A 131 2.55 -26.03 -22.74
CA SER A 131 3.69 -25.78 -21.86
C SER A 131 4.98 -25.28 -22.54
N GLY A 132 4.96 -25.02 -23.85
CA GLY A 132 6.11 -24.53 -24.62
C GLY A 132 5.91 -23.19 -25.31
N ASP A 133 4.70 -22.62 -25.28
CA ASP A 133 4.41 -21.43 -26.09
C ASP A 133 4.92 -20.15 -25.40
N PRO A 134 5.85 -19.40 -26.01
CA PRO A 134 6.41 -18.17 -25.42
C PRO A 134 5.33 -17.11 -25.12
N THR A 135 4.16 -17.22 -25.74
CA THR A 135 2.98 -16.38 -25.50
C THR A 135 2.31 -16.65 -24.14
N SER A 136 2.29 -17.89 -23.66
CA SER A 136 1.65 -18.26 -22.38
C SER A 136 2.49 -17.83 -21.17
N GLN A 137 3.82 -17.94 -21.26
CA GLN A 137 4.75 -17.41 -20.26
C GLN A 137 4.68 -15.88 -20.18
N LEU A 138 4.54 -15.21 -21.33
CA LEU A 138 4.36 -13.76 -21.39
C LEU A 138 3.04 -13.31 -20.74
N LEU A 139 1.95 -14.03 -20.99
CA LEU A 139 0.65 -13.81 -20.34
C LEU A 139 0.71 -14.02 -18.82
N GLY A 140 1.37 -15.09 -18.36
CA GLY A 140 1.58 -15.34 -16.92
C GLY A 140 2.37 -14.24 -16.22
N GLY A 141 3.41 -13.69 -16.89
CA GLY A 141 4.16 -12.53 -16.40
C GLY A 141 3.31 -11.27 -16.28
N ILE A 142 2.42 -11.01 -17.25
CA ILE A 142 1.49 -9.88 -17.22
C ILE A 142 0.49 -10.01 -16.06
N PHE A 143 -0.10 -11.19 -15.85
CA PHE A 143 -1.05 -11.40 -14.74
C PHE A 143 -0.40 -11.26 -13.36
N SER A 144 0.83 -11.78 -13.20
CA SER A 144 1.62 -11.62 -11.98
C SER A 144 1.90 -10.15 -11.65
N MET A 145 1.97 -9.29 -12.68
CA MET A 145 2.23 -7.87 -12.56
C MET A 145 0.95 -7.03 -12.30
N ILE A 146 -0.19 -7.38 -12.93
CA ILE A 146 -1.45 -6.61 -12.82
C ILE A 146 -2.08 -6.76 -11.43
N GLY A 147 -1.98 -7.95 -10.81
CA GLY A 147 -2.60 -8.23 -9.50
C GLY A 147 -2.19 -7.24 -8.39
N PRO A 148 -0.88 -7.07 -8.12
CA PRO A 148 -0.37 -6.09 -7.16
C PRO A 148 -0.83 -4.65 -7.45
N MET A 149 -0.75 -4.23 -8.72
CA MET A 149 -1.14 -2.88 -9.14
C MET A 149 -2.62 -2.59 -8.83
N MET A 150 -3.50 -3.55 -9.15
CA MET A 150 -4.93 -3.45 -8.86
C MET A 150 -5.21 -3.38 -7.36
N LEU A 151 -4.49 -4.15 -6.54
CA LEU A 151 -4.60 -4.09 -5.08
C LEU A 151 -4.24 -2.69 -4.56
N GLY A 152 -3.15 -2.10 -5.05
CA GLY A 152 -2.74 -0.74 -4.70
C GLY A 152 -3.83 0.29 -5.04
N MET A 153 -4.40 0.21 -6.24
CA MET A 153 -5.46 1.12 -6.68
C MET A 153 -6.75 0.97 -5.84
N GLN A 154 -7.19 -0.27 -5.59
CA GLN A 154 -8.37 -0.56 -4.76
C GLN A 154 -8.18 -0.09 -3.31
N SER A 155 -6.98 -0.29 -2.75
CA SER A 155 -6.62 0.17 -1.41
C SER A 155 -6.68 1.70 -1.35
N GLY A 156 -6.12 2.40 -2.35
CA GLY A 156 -6.21 3.86 -2.46
C GLY A 156 -7.64 4.36 -2.54
N ALA A 157 -8.49 3.72 -3.35
CA ALA A 157 -9.91 4.04 -3.46
C ALA A 157 -10.64 3.90 -2.11
N MET A 158 -10.48 2.75 -1.45
CA MET A 158 -11.10 2.46 -0.15
C MET A 158 -10.71 3.49 0.90
N VAL A 159 -9.41 3.77 1.03
CA VAL A 159 -8.91 4.76 2.00
C VAL A 159 -9.44 6.16 1.65
N GLY A 160 -9.46 6.54 0.38
CA GLY A 160 -10.05 7.82 -0.04
C GLY A 160 -11.54 7.95 0.31
N HIS A 161 -12.31 6.86 0.20
CA HIS A 161 -13.71 6.84 0.63
C HIS A 161 -13.87 6.95 2.14
N LEU A 162 -13.03 6.27 2.92
CA LEU A 162 -13.04 6.33 4.38
C LEU A 162 -12.65 7.73 4.88
N ALA A 163 -11.71 8.39 4.21
CA ALA A 163 -11.26 9.74 4.56
C ALA A 163 -12.37 10.80 4.50
N ARG A 164 -13.49 10.51 3.82
CA ARG A 164 -14.64 11.43 3.70
C ARG A 164 -15.68 11.27 4.82
N ARG A 165 -15.60 10.22 5.62
CA ARG A 165 -16.54 9.92 6.70
C ARG A 165 -16.00 10.43 8.03
#